data_AF-A0A844NW48-F1
#
_entry.id   AF-A0A844NW48-F1
#
_cell.length_a   1.000
_cell.length_b   1.000
_cell.length_c   1.000
_cell.angle_alpha   90.00
_cell.angle_beta   90.00
_cell.angle_gamma   90.00
#
_symmetry.space_group_name_H-M   'P 1'
#
loop_
_entity.id
_entity.type
_entity.pdbx_description
1 polymer ?
#
loop_
_entity_poly.entity_id
_entity_poly.type
_entity_poly.pdbx_seq_one_letter_code
_entity_poly.pdbx_strand_id
1 'polypeptide(L)'
;MIAVLEREVMAEKGKSAAQIGTMAFWYGGLGTFSNACIAKLVDGEWQSIWFSASSVVVALVASGIVWLFSRYGHSLEYVKYDAMLGREIAHITKAMSHNGISDEARKRWQNQLEAALEKRASAERDIANGTVDLNKLGG
;
A
#
# COMPACT_ATOMS: atom_id res chain seq x y z
N MET A 1 -23.35 14.84 -8.63
CA MET A 1 -22.22 15.49 -9.33
C MET A 1 -21.35 16.29 -8.35
N ILE A 2 -21.90 17.22 -7.56
CA ILE A 2 -21.14 18.01 -6.56
C ILE A 2 -20.50 17.11 -5.48
N ALA A 3 -21.23 16.14 -4.93
CA ALA A 3 -20.72 15.21 -3.92
C ALA A 3 -19.64 14.22 -4.43
N VAL A 4 -19.49 14.07 -5.76
CA VAL A 4 -18.43 13.23 -6.36
C VAL A 4 -17.14 14.05 -6.48
N LEU A 5 -17.26 15.31 -6.94
CA LEU A 5 -16.17 16.27 -6.99
C LEU A 5 -15.55 16.55 -5.61
N GLU A 6 -16.37 16.70 -4.56
CA GLU A 6 -15.85 16.89 -3.20
C GLU A 6 -15.08 15.66 -2.69
N ARG A 7 -15.52 14.45 -3.04
CA ARG A 7 -14.82 13.20 -2.66
C ARG A 7 -13.50 13.04 -3.41
N GLU A 8 -13.46 13.36 -4.70
CA GLU A 8 -12.24 13.31 -5.50
C GLU A 8 -11.20 14.32 -4.98
N VAL A 9 -11.60 15.56 -4.70
CA VAL A 9 -10.72 16.60 -4.15
C VAL A 9 -10.21 16.23 -2.75
N MET A 10 -11.04 15.62 -1.90
CA MET A 10 -10.62 15.15 -0.57
C MET A 10 -9.66 13.95 -0.66
N ALA A 11 -9.89 13.01 -1.59
CA ALA A 11 -9.01 11.86 -1.81
C ALA A 11 -7.66 12.27 -2.41
N GLU A 12 -7.64 13.26 -3.30
CA GLU A 12 -6.42 13.80 -3.89
C GLU A 12 -5.59 14.57 -2.85
N LYS A 13 -6.24 15.33 -1.96
CA LYS A 13 -5.58 15.96 -0.80
C LYS A 13 -5.04 14.93 0.19
N GLY A 14 -5.76 13.85 0.44
CA GLY A 14 -5.32 12.76 1.31
C GLY A 14 -4.08 12.04 0.77
N LYS A 15 -4.05 11.74 -0.54
CA LYS A 15 -2.87 11.19 -1.23
C LYS A 15 -1.67 12.14 -1.19
N SER A 16 -1.91 13.44 -1.41
CA SER A 16 -0.87 14.47 -1.34
C SER A 16 -0.26 14.60 0.07
N ALA A 17 -1.09 14.63 1.12
CA ALA A 17 -0.61 14.70 2.51
C ALA A 17 0.20 13.46 2.92
N ALA A 18 -0.25 12.26 2.51
CA ALA A 18 0.48 11.03 2.76
C ALA A 18 1.82 10.98 2.00
N GLN A 19 1.86 11.46 0.76
CA GLN A 19 3.09 11.59 -0.03
C GLN A 19 4.07 12.58 0.60
N ILE A 20 3.59 13.74 1.04
CA ILE A 20 4.42 14.75 1.72
C ILE A 20 4.98 14.20 3.03
N GLY A 21 4.16 13.52 3.84
CA GLY A 21 4.61 12.89 5.09
C GLY A 21 5.63 11.78 4.85
N THR A 22 5.42 10.94 3.84
CA THR A 22 6.33 9.85 3.47
C THR A 22 7.65 10.41 2.91
N MET A 23 7.59 11.48 2.11
CA MET A 23 8.78 12.20 1.62
C MET A 23 9.60 12.77 2.77
N ALA A 24 8.95 13.47 3.70
CA ALA A 24 9.62 14.08 4.85
C ALA A 24 10.29 13.01 5.74
N PHE A 25 9.60 11.88 5.96
CA PHE A 25 10.14 10.76 6.73
C PHE A 25 11.41 10.18 6.09
N TRP A 26 11.35 9.80 4.82
CA TRP A 26 12.50 9.20 4.14
C TRP A 26 13.65 10.18 3.94
N TYR A 27 13.35 11.42 3.56
CA TYR A 27 14.37 12.46 3.40
C TYR A 27 15.07 12.75 4.73
N GLY A 28 14.31 12.91 5.83
CA GLY A 28 14.88 13.16 7.16
C GLY A 28 15.71 12.00 7.67
N GLY A 29 15.22 10.77 7.53
CA GLY A 29 15.93 9.56 7.97
C GLY A 29 17.21 9.31 7.18
N LEU A 30 17.11 9.32 5.85
CA LEU A 30 18.27 9.12 4.96
C LEU A 30 19.27 10.27 5.06
N GLY A 31 18.80 11.50 5.23
CA GLY A 31 19.65 12.68 5.41
C GLY A 31 20.44 12.61 6.71
N THR A 32 19.79 12.22 7.81
CA THR A 32 20.47 12.04 9.11
C THR A 32 21.51 10.94 9.03
N PHE A 33 21.16 9.80 8.42
CA PHE A 33 22.08 8.68 8.25
C PHE A 33 23.28 9.05 7.37
N SER A 34 23.03 9.67 6.22
CA SER A 34 24.08 10.10 5.29
C SER A 34 25.03 11.09 5.94
N ASN A 35 24.50 12.08 6.66
CA ASN A 35 25.31 13.08 7.35
C ASN A 35 26.16 12.43 8.46
N ALA A 36 25.61 11.46 9.20
CA ALA A 36 26.38 10.72 10.20
C ALA A 36 27.53 9.92 9.58
N CYS A 37 27.33 9.32 8.40
CA CYS A 37 28.38 8.61 7.67
C CYS A 37 29.49 9.56 7.19
N ILE A 38 29.11 10.71 6.61
CA ILE A 38 30.07 11.71 6.11
C ILE A 38 30.90 12.29 7.26
N ALA A 39 30.26 12.65 8.37
CA ALA A 39 30.94 13.19 9.54
C ALA A 39 31.99 12.21 10.12
N LYS A 40 31.81 10.90 9.90
CA LYS A 40 32.73 9.86 10.38
C LYS A 40 33.86 9.54 9.41
N LEU A 41 33.63 9.67 8.10
CA LEU A 41 34.53 9.15 7.06
C LEU A 41 35.28 10.22 6.28
N VAL A 42 34.85 11.48 6.37
CA VAL A 42 35.37 12.58 5.56
C VAL A 42 36.03 13.62 6.45
N ASP A 43 37.23 14.05 6.08
CA ASP A 43 37.96 15.11 6.76
C ASP A 43 37.27 16.48 6.60
N GLY A 44 37.42 17.34 7.62
CA GLY A 44 36.66 18.59 7.75
C GLY A 44 36.72 19.55 6.56
N GLU A 45 37.81 19.51 5.77
CA GLU A 45 37.97 20.35 4.57
C GLU A 45 36.99 19.96 3.45
N TRP A 46 36.59 18.69 3.37
CA TRP A 46 35.71 18.17 2.32
C TRP A 46 34.27 17.93 2.80
N GLN A 47 34.03 17.92 4.11
CA GLN A 47 32.71 17.61 4.69
C GLN A 47 31.57 18.44 4.11
N SER A 48 31.78 19.75 3.92
CA SER A 48 30.73 20.65 3.38
C SER A 48 30.30 20.24 1.96
N ILE A 49 31.27 19.88 1.10
CA ILE A 49 31.01 19.44 -0.27
C ILE A 49 30.26 18.11 -0.26
N TRP A 50 30.67 17.16 0.60
CA TRP A 50 30.01 15.87 0.72
C TRP A 50 28.59 15.96 1.30
N PHE A 51 28.35 16.83 2.29
CA PHE A 51 27.00 17.08 2.79
C PHE A 51 26.09 17.61 1.67
N SER A 52 26.57 18.60 0.91
CA SER A 52 25.81 19.16 -0.21
C SER A 52 25.50 18.10 -1.27
N ALA A 53 26.50 17.35 -1.74
CA ALA A 53 26.31 16.28 -2.71
C ALA A 53 25.33 15.20 -2.21
N SER A 54 25.45 14.81 -0.95
CA SER A 54 24.56 13.81 -0.38
C SER A 54 23.12 14.27 -0.24
N SER A 55 22.87 15.56 0.00
CA SER A 55 21.50 16.08 0.11
C SER A 55 20.71 15.90 -1.20
N VAL A 56 21.39 16.08 -2.34
CA VAL A 56 20.82 15.85 -3.67
C VAL A 56 20.53 14.36 -3.87
N VAL A 57 21.47 13.49 -3.52
CA VAL A 57 21.29 12.03 -3.64
C VAL A 57 20.15 11.54 -2.75
N VAL A 58 20.11 12.00 -1.50
CA VAL A 58 19.04 11.67 -0.55
C VAL A 58 17.68 12.15 -1.06
N ALA A 59 17.59 13.35 -1.64
CA ALA A 59 16.36 13.85 -2.24
C ALA A 59 15.87 12.97 -3.39
N LEU A 60 16.77 12.53 -4.27
CA LEU A 60 16.45 11.65 -5.39
C LEU A 60 16.00 10.27 -4.90
N VAL A 61 16.69 9.69 -3.93
CA VAL A 61 16.33 8.38 -3.35
C VAL A 61 14.98 8.46 -2.63
N ALA A 62 14.76 9.47 -1.80
CA ALA A 62 13.48 9.67 -1.11
C ALA A 62 12.32 9.83 -2.11
N SER A 63 12.53 10.61 -3.18
CA SER A 63 11.55 10.77 -4.26
C SER A 63 11.27 9.45 -4.98
N GLY A 64 12.30 8.65 -5.27
CA GLY A 64 12.15 7.33 -5.87
C GLY A 64 11.39 6.35 -4.98
N ILE A 65 11.65 6.36 -3.67
CA ILE A 65 10.92 5.56 -2.69
C ILE A 65 9.45 5.98 -2.66
N VAL A 66 9.13 7.26 -2.58
CA VAL A 66 7.74 7.73 -2.57
C VAL A 66 7.04 7.46 -3.88
N TRP A 67 7.74 7.56 -5.02
CA TRP A 67 7.20 7.14 -6.31
C TRP A 67 6.86 5.65 -6.32
N LEU A 68 7.76 4.78 -5.82
CA LEU A 68 7.51 3.34 -5.70
C LEU A 68 6.32 3.04 -4.78
N PHE A 69 6.27 3.66 -3.60
CA PHE A 69 5.14 3.48 -2.68
C PHE A 69 3.84 4.06 -3.24
N SER A 70 3.88 5.14 -4.01
CA SER A 70 2.67 5.67 -4.67
C SER A 70 2.21 4.80 -5.83
N ARG A 71 3.14 4.11 -6.50
CA ARG A 71 2.88 3.26 -7.67
C ARG A 71 2.43 1.85 -7.27
N TYR A 72 3.03 1.29 -6.22
CA TYR A 72 2.88 -0.12 -5.82
C TYR A 72 2.47 -0.30 -4.36
N GLY A 73 2.53 0.75 -3.54
CA GLY A 73 2.12 0.68 -2.16
C GLY A 73 0.60 0.59 -2.06
N HIS A 74 0.11 -0.61 -1.79
CA HIS A 74 -1.26 -0.78 -1.36
C HIS A 74 -1.41 -0.29 0.09
N SER A 75 -2.61 0.21 0.43
CA SER A 75 -2.90 0.56 1.82
C SER A 75 -2.72 -0.68 2.71
N LEU A 76 -2.21 -0.47 3.92
CA LEU A 76 -1.96 -1.56 4.86
C LEU A 76 -3.26 -2.33 5.21
N GLU A 77 -4.40 -1.64 5.14
CA GLU A 77 -5.74 -2.21 5.29
C GLU A 77 -6.12 -3.11 4.12
N TYR A 78 -5.77 -2.75 2.89
CA TYR A 78 -5.97 -3.64 1.74
C TYR A 78 -5.14 -4.91 1.86
N VAL A 79 -3.87 -4.81 2.26
CA VAL A 79 -3.01 -5.99 2.43
C VAL A 79 -3.60 -6.93 3.49
N LYS A 80 -4.15 -6.38 4.58
CA LYS A 80 -4.86 -7.16 5.61
C LYS A 80 -6.16 -7.78 5.06
N TYR A 81 -6.94 -7.02 4.31
CA TYR A 81 -8.19 -7.47 3.71
C TYR A 81 -7.95 -8.58 2.66
N ASP A 82 -6.96 -8.41 1.79
CA ASP A 82 -6.54 -9.40 0.80
C ASP A 82 -6.03 -10.69 1.47
N ALA A 83 -5.24 -10.55 2.54
CA ALA A 83 -4.80 -11.69 3.33
C ALA A 83 -5.96 -12.41 4.04
N MET A 84 -6.99 -11.67 4.49
CA MET A 84 -8.19 -12.25 5.09
C MET A 84 -9.00 -13.03 4.06
N LEU A 85 -9.28 -12.43 2.89
CA LEU A 85 -9.96 -13.10 1.78
C LEU A 85 -9.18 -14.33 1.29
N GLY A 86 -7.85 -14.24 1.20
CA GLY A 86 -7.00 -15.37 0.84
C GLY A 86 -7.11 -16.54 1.82
N ARG A 87 -7.22 -16.25 3.13
CA ARG A 87 -7.45 -17.29 4.16
C ARG A 87 -8.83 -17.92 4.04
N GLU A 88 -9.88 -17.12 3.81
CA GLU A 88 -11.23 -17.64 3.62
C GLU A 88 -11.32 -18.56 2.39
N ILE A 89 -10.73 -18.14 1.27
CA ILE A 89 -10.62 -18.96 0.06
C ILE A 89 -9.89 -20.27 0.36
N ALA A 90 -8.72 -20.21 1.00
CA ALA A 90 -7.95 -21.41 1.34
C ALA A 90 -8.74 -22.36 2.27
N HIS A 91 -9.50 -21.81 3.22
CA HIS A 91 -10.35 -22.59 4.11
C HIS A 91 -11.49 -23.27 3.35
N ILE A 92 -12.18 -22.55 2.45
CA ILE A 92 -13.25 -23.08 1.60
C ILE A 92 -12.72 -24.16 0.64
N THR A 93 -11.58 -23.93 0.00
CA THR A 93 -10.93 -24.90 -0.88
C THR A 93 -10.52 -26.16 -0.13
N LYS A 94 -9.96 -26.02 1.09
CA LYS A 94 -9.60 -27.15 1.94
C LYS A 94 -10.84 -27.92 2.38
N ALA A 95 -11.92 -27.22 2.76
CA ALA A 95 -13.20 -27.81 3.10
C ALA A 95 -13.77 -28.59 1.91
N MET A 96 -13.68 -28.09 0.67
CA MET A 96 -14.10 -28.80 -0.55
C MET A 96 -13.21 -29.99 -0.95
N SER A 97 -11.95 -30.05 -0.49
CA SER A 97 -11.02 -31.14 -0.81
C SER A 97 -11.24 -32.40 0.04
N HIS A 98 -12.04 -32.31 1.11
CA HIS A 98 -12.37 -33.48 1.94
C HIS A 98 -13.25 -34.46 1.16
N ASN A 99 -12.78 -35.69 1.02
CA ASN A 99 -13.54 -36.77 0.40
C ASN A 99 -14.78 -37.10 1.27
N GLY A 100 -15.98 -37.02 0.68
CA GLY A 100 -17.25 -37.35 1.35
C GLY A 100 -18.31 -36.25 1.38
N ILE A 101 -18.11 -35.14 0.67
CA ILE A 101 -19.07 -34.01 0.62
C ILE A 101 -20.15 -34.30 -0.42
N SER A 102 -21.43 -34.08 -0.08
CA SER A 102 -22.53 -34.22 -1.05
C SER A 102 -22.42 -33.18 -2.17
N ASP A 103 -22.90 -33.52 -3.36
CA ASP A 103 -22.85 -32.62 -4.53
C ASP A 103 -23.57 -31.28 -4.29
N GLU A 104 -24.64 -31.27 -3.49
CA GLU A 104 -25.34 -30.04 -3.08
C GLU A 104 -24.51 -29.17 -2.14
N ALA A 105 -23.79 -29.78 -1.19
CA ALA A 105 -22.88 -29.05 -0.32
C ALA A 105 -21.74 -28.46 -1.16
N ARG A 106 -21.13 -29.25 -2.06
CA ARG A 106 -20.06 -28.79 -2.97
C ARG A 106 -20.49 -27.57 -3.80
N LYS A 107 -21.72 -27.59 -4.33
CA LYS A 107 -22.29 -26.48 -5.10
C LYS A 107 -22.50 -25.21 -4.26
N ARG A 108 -22.94 -25.34 -2.99
CA ARG A 108 -23.01 -24.20 -2.06
C ARG A 108 -21.64 -23.59 -1.76
N TRP A 109 -20.63 -24.43 -1.51
CA TRP A 109 -19.27 -23.96 -1.25
C TRP A 109 -18.63 -23.32 -2.48
N GLN A 110 -18.93 -23.82 -3.70
CA GLN A 110 -18.52 -23.17 -4.95
C GLN A 110 -19.14 -21.79 -5.14
N ASN A 111 -20.45 -21.63 -4.90
CA ASN A 111 -21.10 -20.32 -4.99
C ASN A 111 -20.52 -19.32 -3.96
N GLN A 112 -20.18 -19.78 -2.76
CA GLN A 112 -19.51 -18.94 -1.75
C GLN A 112 -18.09 -18.55 -2.17
N LEU A 113 -17.37 -19.45 -2.83
CA LEU A 113 -16.04 -19.18 -3.37
C LEU A 113 -16.08 -18.13 -4.49
N GLU A 114 -17.01 -18.27 -5.45
CA GLU A 114 -17.21 -17.29 -6.53
C GLU A 114 -17.57 -15.90 -5.98
N ALA A 115 -18.49 -15.83 -5.02
CA ALA A 115 -18.86 -14.57 -4.38
C ALA A 115 -17.68 -13.91 -3.64
N ALA A 116 -16.79 -14.69 -3.03
CA ALA A 116 -15.59 -14.18 -2.37
C ALA A 116 -14.54 -13.67 -3.38
N LEU A 117 -14.39 -14.37 -4.52
CA LEU A 117 -13.50 -13.96 -5.61
C LEU A 117 -14.00 -12.68 -6.31
N GLU A 118 -15.31 -12.56 -6.53
CA GLU A 118 -15.90 -11.34 -7.08
C GLU A 118 -15.69 -10.14 -6.16
N LYS A 119 -15.87 -10.30 -4.84
CA LYS A 119 -15.58 -9.25 -3.85
C LYS A 119 -14.11 -8.82 -3.87
N ARG A 120 -13.19 -9.77 -4.08
CA ARG A 120 -11.76 -9.47 -4.21
C ARG A 120 -11.48 -8.66 -5.49
N ALA A 121 -12.04 -9.08 -6.61
CA ALA A 121 -11.89 -8.39 -7.89
C ALA A 121 -12.54 -6.99 -7.90
N SER A 122 -13.66 -6.80 -7.18
CA SER A 122 -14.27 -5.47 -7.01
C SER A 122 -13.41 -4.57 -6.13
N ALA A 123 -12.85 -5.10 -5.03
CA ALA A 123 -11.95 -4.33 -4.17
C ALA A 123 -10.69 -3.86 -4.91
N GLU A 124 -10.11 -4.70 -5.77
CA GLU A 124 -8.98 -4.33 -6.64
C GLU A 124 -9.33 -3.17 -7.60
N ARG A 125 -10.53 -3.21 -8.22
CA ARG A 125 -10.99 -2.14 -9.12
C ARG A 125 -11.30 -0.84 -8.37
N ASP A 126 -11.92 -0.92 -7.20
CA ASP A 126 -12.25 0.26 -6.40
C ASP A 126 -10.99 0.96 -5.88
N ILE A 127 -9.90 0.21 -5.65
CA ILE A 127 -8.58 0.76 -5.32
C ILE A 127 -7.91 1.38 -6.53
N ALA A 128 -7.93 0.69 -7.68
CA ALA A 128 -7.39 1.23 -8.93
C ALA A 128 -8.06 2.56 -9.30
N ASN A 129 -9.35 2.70 -9.00
CA ASN A 129 -10.13 3.92 -9.23
C ASN A 129 -10.06 4.95 -8.09
N GLY A 130 -9.38 4.63 -6.97
CA GLY A 130 -9.23 5.55 -5.83
C GLY A 130 -10.52 5.82 -5.05
N THR A 131 -11.58 5.05 -5.27
CA THR A 131 -12.92 5.19 -4.69
C THR A 131 -13.13 4.32 -3.45
N VAL A 132 -12.06 4.03 -2.70
CA VAL A 132 -12.18 3.21 -1.49
C VAL A 132 -12.82 4.04 -0.38
N ASP A 133 -14.09 3.78 -0.13
CA ASP A 133 -14.78 4.21 1.10
C ASP A 133 -14.37 3.23 2.21
N LEU A 134 -13.31 3.57 2.95
CA LEU A 134 -12.72 2.74 4.02
C LEU A 134 -13.74 2.36 5.11
N ASN A 135 -14.86 3.10 5.22
CA ASN A 135 -15.97 2.79 6.11
C ASN A 135 -16.79 1.55 5.71
N LYS A 136 -16.67 1.06 4.47
CA LYS A 136 -17.42 -0.13 4.01
C LYS A 136 -16.71 -1.46 4.26
N LEU A 137 -15.43 -1.43 4.66
CA LEU A 137 -14.62 -2.65 4.85
C LEU A 137 -14.53 -3.10 6.31
N GLY A 138 -15.10 -2.33 7.26
CA GLY A 138 -15.09 -2.61 8.70
C GLY A 138 -16.45 -2.89 9.33
N GLY A 139 -17.47 -3.22 8.53
CA GLY A 139 -18.82 -3.59 8.99
C GLY A 139 -19.02 -5.09 9.09
#